data_AF-A0A954J667-F1
#
_entry.id   AF-A0A954J667-F1
#
_cell.length_a   1.000
_cell.length_b   1.000
_cell.length_c   1.000
_cell.angle_alpha   90.00
_cell.angle_beta   90.00
_cell.angle_gamma   90.00
#
_symmetry.space_group_name_H-M   'P 1'
#
loop_
_entity.id
_entity.type
_entity.pdbx_description
1 polymer ?
#
loop_
_entity_poly.entity_id
_entity_poly.type
_entity_poly.pdbx_seq_one_letter_code
_entity_poly.pdbx_strand_id
1 'polypeptide(L)'
;RKGARLTALTNGGAIPENADYRVELEPEGTFVGTLNEDFAIESMAGDIFQLGNTSWQIVRVTNGVVRVQDAKGQPPSIPFWLGEAPSRTTELSGVVSSLREATNEHLGGGGDATSLAALLQSWPGVPEAAAIQAAAFLEATHRALGIVPTQHDLVFERFFDEAGGMQLVIHSPYGGRLNRAWGLALRKRFCRSFNFELQAAATEDAIILSLGETHSFALDEVPRYLNAQTARDVLVQALLDAPMFQTRWRWVTNRALAVPRRRGGKKVPANIQRMQADDLVAVVFPDQLACLENIQGDREIPDHPLVRQTIDDCLVEAMDIDGLEALLGGIENKSVRCHARDLPEPSVASAAILNAMPYAFLDDAPLEERRARAVYTRRGLDAEAARALGALDAHAIEQVRVEAWPTAENEDEVHDALMQCGVMRAHEVEPFASQMAALRNAGRATALDVGSDALFVATERVPEARAAYAPASLSPEVRVPERYSSRTWSREEAIVEIVRSRLEVTGVTTRDALARTLALSADAIARALTMLEGEGFVLRGHFSGDASGEEWCERRLLARIHRLTIGKLRAEIEP
;
A
#
# COMPACT_ATOMS: atom_id res chain seq x y z
N ARG A 1 -52.35 7.59 -10.44
CA ARG A 1 -52.28 9.07 -10.68
C ARG A 1 -52.54 9.36 -12.16
N LYS A 2 -53.10 10.52 -12.50
CA LYS A 2 -53.26 10.95 -13.90
C LYS A 2 -51.87 10.99 -14.58
N GLY A 3 -51.74 10.43 -15.78
CA GLY A 3 -50.48 10.40 -16.54
C GLY A 3 -49.56 9.21 -16.27
N ALA A 4 -49.81 8.38 -15.25
CA ALA A 4 -48.91 7.28 -14.87
C ALA A 4 -48.66 6.28 -16.01
N ARG A 5 -49.70 5.88 -16.77
CA ARG A 5 -49.57 4.99 -17.92
C ARG A 5 -48.65 5.57 -19.01
N LEU A 6 -48.79 6.86 -19.30
CA LEU A 6 -47.97 7.51 -20.31
C LEU A 6 -46.50 7.60 -19.85
N THR A 7 -46.27 7.93 -18.58
CA THR A 7 -44.92 7.93 -17.99
C THR A 7 -44.29 6.55 -18.11
N ALA A 8 -44.98 5.49 -17.67
CA ALA A 8 -44.45 4.12 -17.73
C ALA A 8 -44.14 3.67 -19.17
N LEU A 9 -45.01 3.98 -20.14
CA LEU A 9 -44.78 3.62 -21.55
C LEU A 9 -43.61 4.37 -22.19
N THR A 10 -43.34 5.60 -21.75
CA THR A 10 -42.33 6.48 -22.38
C THR A 10 -41.00 6.50 -21.66
N ASN A 11 -40.97 6.05 -20.40
CA ASN A 11 -39.79 6.07 -19.53
C ASN A 11 -39.40 4.68 -19.01
N GLY A 12 -40.22 3.65 -19.26
CA GLY A 12 -39.97 2.29 -18.83
C GLY A 12 -38.77 1.64 -19.52
N GLY A 13 -38.37 0.49 -19.00
CA GLY A 13 -37.18 -0.25 -19.42
C GLY A 13 -36.14 -0.34 -18.31
N ALA A 14 -35.29 -1.36 -18.37
CA ALA A 14 -34.23 -1.60 -17.39
C ALA A 14 -32.85 -1.11 -17.85
N ILE A 15 -32.62 -1.06 -19.16
CA ILE A 15 -31.36 -0.59 -19.75
C ILE A 15 -31.12 0.86 -19.31
N PRO A 16 -29.97 1.17 -18.69
CA PRO A 16 -29.65 2.53 -18.28
C PRO A 16 -29.49 3.46 -19.49
N GLU A 17 -29.75 4.75 -19.29
CA GLU A 17 -29.36 5.75 -20.28
C GLU A 17 -27.93 6.20 -19.97
N ASN A 18 -26.98 5.63 -20.72
CA ASN A 18 -25.60 6.07 -20.70
C ASN A 18 -25.52 7.43 -21.41
N ALA A 19 -24.73 8.33 -20.85
CA ALA A 19 -24.57 9.66 -21.39
C ALA A 19 -23.13 10.11 -21.29
N ASP A 20 -22.58 10.56 -22.41
CA ASP A 20 -21.19 10.97 -22.43
C ASP A 20 -20.93 12.11 -21.43
N TYR A 21 -19.74 12.08 -20.85
CA TYR A 21 -19.18 13.15 -20.05
C TYR A 21 -18.44 14.10 -20.96
N ARG A 22 -18.61 15.41 -20.72
CA ARG A 22 -17.79 16.41 -21.38
C ARG A 22 -16.40 16.40 -20.78
N VAL A 23 -15.38 16.50 -21.61
CA VAL A 23 -14.00 16.66 -21.18
C VAL A 23 -13.64 18.14 -21.26
N GLU A 24 -13.24 18.72 -20.14
CA GLU A 24 -12.91 20.15 -20.03
C GLU A 24 -11.51 20.35 -19.45
N LEU A 25 -10.67 21.09 -20.17
CA LEU A 25 -9.32 21.45 -19.76
C LEU A 25 -9.33 22.51 -18.65
N GLU A 26 -8.62 22.27 -17.56
CA GLU A 26 -8.34 23.24 -16.49
C GLU A 26 -7.02 24.01 -16.78
N PRO A 27 -6.91 25.29 -16.36
CA PRO A 27 -7.91 26.09 -15.64
C PRO A 27 -8.95 26.79 -16.55
N GLU A 28 -8.78 26.77 -17.87
CA GLU A 28 -9.59 27.61 -18.78
C GLU A 28 -11.03 27.12 -18.99
N GLY A 29 -11.36 25.89 -18.58
CA GLY A 29 -12.65 25.24 -18.82
C GLY A 29 -12.91 24.91 -20.29
N THR A 30 -11.85 24.75 -21.09
CA THR A 30 -11.97 24.56 -22.54
C THR A 30 -12.46 23.16 -22.86
N PHE A 31 -13.57 23.03 -23.61
CA PHE A 31 -14.08 21.73 -24.05
C PHE A 31 -13.11 21.07 -25.06
N VAL A 32 -12.64 19.86 -24.76
CA VAL A 32 -11.70 19.11 -25.61
C VAL A 32 -12.30 17.85 -26.23
N GLY A 33 -13.44 17.37 -25.73
CA GLY A 33 -14.22 16.29 -26.34
C GLY A 33 -15.12 15.57 -25.35
N THR A 34 -15.44 14.31 -25.60
CA THR A 34 -16.39 13.54 -24.78
C THR A 34 -15.85 12.16 -24.42
N LEU A 35 -16.24 11.66 -23.24
CA LEU A 35 -15.95 10.32 -22.75
C LEU A 35 -17.24 9.56 -22.49
N ASN A 36 -17.24 8.23 -22.64
CA ASN A 36 -18.39 7.42 -22.25
C ASN A 36 -18.62 7.49 -20.73
N GLU A 37 -19.86 7.32 -20.28
CA GLU A 37 -20.19 7.32 -18.85
C GLU A 37 -19.53 6.18 -18.08
N ASP A 38 -19.58 4.95 -18.58
CA ASP A 38 -19.02 3.79 -17.89
C ASP A 38 -17.50 3.96 -17.71
N PHE A 39 -16.86 4.57 -18.70
CA PHE A 39 -15.48 4.99 -18.62
C PHE A 39 -15.28 6.06 -17.53
N ALA A 40 -16.04 7.16 -17.57
CA ALA A 40 -15.88 8.25 -16.62
C ALA A 40 -16.16 7.87 -15.16
N ILE A 41 -17.01 6.87 -14.90
CA ILE A 41 -17.40 6.46 -13.54
C ILE A 41 -16.45 5.43 -12.93
N GLU A 42 -15.81 4.65 -13.80
CA GLU A 42 -14.72 3.76 -13.42
C GLU A 42 -13.38 4.51 -13.38
N SER A 43 -13.31 5.68 -14.03
CA SER A 43 -12.19 6.60 -13.93
C SER A 43 -12.22 7.38 -12.61
N MET A 44 -11.05 7.74 -12.12
CA MET A 44 -10.92 8.68 -11.02
C MET A 44 -10.10 9.91 -11.44
N ALA A 45 -9.87 10.81 -10.48
CA ALA A 45 -9.17 12.08 -10.55
C ALA A 45 -7.67 12.05 -10.96
N GLY A 46 -7.29 11.42 -12.06
CA GLY A 46 -5.98 11.56 -12.71
C GLY A 46 -5.39 10.32 -13.32
N ASP A 47 -6.30 9.39 -13.54
CA ASP A 47 -6.32 8.63 -14.77
C ASP A 47 -6.01 9.46 -16.01
N ILE A 48 -5.19 8.88 -16.89
CA ILE A 48 -4.80 9.47 -18.16
C ILE A 48 -5.51 8.72 -19.28
N PHE A 49 -6.11 9.45 -20.21
CA PHE A 49 -6.74 8.84 -21.36
C PHE A 49 -6.37 9.59 -22.63
N GLN A 50 -6.44 8.88 -23.75
CA GLN A 50 -6.20 9.50 -25.04
C GLN A 50 -7.52 9.98 -25.62
N LEU A 51 -7.56 11.26 -26.03
CA LEU A 51 -8.68 11.82 -26.78
C LEU A 51 -8.12 12.48 -28.04
N GLY A 52 -8.41 11.87 -29.19
CA GLY A 52 -7.71 12.21 -30.43
C GLY A 52 -6.25 11.75 -30.35
N ASN A 53 -5.31 12.68 -30.59
CA ASN A 53 -3.87 12.39 -30.54
C ASN A 53 -3.21 12.90 -29.24
N THR A 54 -3.99 13.44 -28.31
CA THR A 54 -3.49 14.07 -27.09
C THR A 54 -3.86 13.21 -25.87
N SER A 55 -2.92 13.05 -24.95
CA SER A 55 -3.15 12.43 -23.65
C SER A 55 -3.62 13.46 -22.64
N TRP A 56 -4.72 13.18 -21.96
CA TRP A 56 -5.34 14.05 -20.97
C TRP A 56 -5.34 13.34 -19.63
N GLN A 57 -4.93 14.03 -18.57
CA GLN A 57 -5.00 13.54 -17.20
C GLN A 57 -6.24 14.11 -16.53
N ILE A 58 -7.07 13.27 -15.93
CA ILE A 58 -8.25 13.69 -15.18
C ILE A 58 -7.80 14.48 -13.93
N VAL A 59 -8.43 15.60 -13.63
CA VAL A 59 -8.22 16.36 -12.39
C VAL A 59 -9.32 16.01 -11.40
N ARG A 60 -10.53 15.78 -11.92
CA ARG A 60 -11.69 15.31 -11.16
C ARG A 60 -12.80 14.90 -12.11
N VAL A 61 -13.57 13.90 -11.70
CA VAL A 61 -14.85 13.58 -12.33
C VAL A 61 -15.96 14.25 -11.53
N THR A 62 -16.72 15.11 -12.20
CA THR A 62 -17.90 15.77 -11.64
C THR A 62 -19.13 15.42 -12.47
N ASN A 63 -20.31 15.81 -12.02
CA ASN A 63 -21.57 15.36 -12.60
C ASN A 63 -21.71 15.71 -14.11
N GLY A 64 -21.33 14.77 -14.97
CA GLY A 64 -21.31 14.92 -16.43
C GLY A 64 -20.13 15.67 -17.03
N VAL A 65 -19.11 16.02 -16.24
CA VAL A 65 -17.88 16.68 -16.71
C VAL A 65 -16.65 16.01 -16.10
N VAL A 66 -15.77 15.51 -16.96
CA VAL A 66 -14.42 15.08 -16.63
C VAL A 66 -13.51 16.29 -16.84
N ARG A 67 -12.98 16.83 -15.74
CA ARG A 67 -12.02 17.93 -15.83
C ARG A 67 -10.65 17.35 -16.03
N VAL A 68 -9.84 17.93 -16.91
CA VAL A 68 -8.53 17.37 -17.28
C VAL A 68 -7.43 18.43 -17.34
N GLN A 69 -6.19 17.99 -17.28
CA GLN A 69 -5.00 18.75 -17.64
C GLN A 69 -4.21 17.99 -18.72
N ASP A 70 -3.32 18.68 -19.43
CA ASP A 70 -2.46 18.03 -20.45
C ASP A 70 -1.51 17.04 -19.77
N ALA A 71 -1.56 15.77 -20.18
CA ALA A 71 -0.68 14.73 -19.66
C ALA A 71 0.70 14.71 -20.33
N LYS A 72 1.03 15.70 -21.17
CA LYS A 72 2.35 15.93 -21.79
C LYS A 72 2.93 14.72 -22.54
N GLY A 73 2.04 13.92 -23.14
CA GLY A 73 2.43 12.72 -23.90
C GLY A 73 2.64 11.46 -23.04
N GLN A 74 2.31 11.50 -21.74
CA GLN A 74 2.23 10.30 -20.92
C GLN A 74 1.24 9.29 -21.55
N PRO A 75 1.55 7.98 -21.52
CA PRO A 75 0.66 6.99 -22.10
C PRO A 75 -0.66 6.89 -21.32
N PRO A 76 -1.78 6.45 -21.93
CA PRO A 76 -3.06 6.32 -21.25
C PRO A 76 -3.01 5.36 -20.07
N SER A 77 -3.51 5.76 -18.91
CA SER A 77 -3.75 4.91 -17.75
C SER A 77 -5.12 4.31 -17.60
N ILE A 78 -5.92 4.40 -18.63
CA ILE A 78 -7.12 3.59 -18.79
C ILE A 78 -7.20 3.27 -20.27
N PRO A 79 -7.59 2.04 -20.64
CA PRO A 79 -7.52 1.64 -22.02
C PRO A 79 -8.63 2.42 -22.71
N PHE A 80 -8.39 2.94 -23.90
CA PHE A 80 -9.49 3.45 -24.70
C PHE A 80 -10.41 2.27 -25.04
N TRP A 81 -11.45 2.00 -24.23
CA TRP A 81 -12.42 0.95 -24.49
C TRP A 81 -13.71 1.49 -25.08
N LEU A 82 -14.00 0.97 -26.28
CA LEU A 82 -15.35 0.70 -26.73
C LEU A 82 -15.88 -0.56 -26.04
N GLY A 83 -16.65 -0.39 -24.96
CA GLY A 83 -17.75 -1.30 -24.58
C GLY A 83 -17.47 -2.53 -23.71
N GLU A 84 -18.25 -2.65 -22.63
CA GLU A 84 -18.95 -3.88 -22.20
C GLU A 84 -18.17 -5.21 -22.03
N ALA A 85 -16.90 -5.22 -21.60
CA ALA A 85 -16.35 -6.48 -21.07
C ALA A 85 -16.58 -6.54 -19.54
N PRO A 86 -17.49 -7.40 -19.04
CA PRO A 86 -17.62 -7.61 -17.59
C PRO A 86 -16.32 -8.17 -17.03
N SER A 87 -16.02 -7.89 -15.76
CA SER A 87 -14.89 -8.49 -15.06
C SER A 87 -14.93 -10.01 -15.12
N ARG A 88 -13.76 -10.65 -14.93
CA ARG A 88 -13.62 -12.11 -14.94
C ARG A 88 -14.63 -12.73 -13.96
N THR A 89 -15.38 -13.72 -14.44
CA THR A 89 -16.36 -14.42 -13.61
C THR A 89 -15.67 -15.30 -12.58
N THR A 90 -16.39 -15.66 -11.51
CA THR A 90 -15.90 -16.54 -10.46
C THR A 90 -15.42 -17.89 -11.01
N GLU A 91 -16.12 -18.45 -12.00
CA GLU A 91 -15.76 -19.73 -12.63
C GLU A 91 -14.45 -19.62 -13.40
N LEU A 92 -14.27 -18.55 -14.18
CA LEU A 92 -13.04 -18.34 -14.95
C LEU A 92 -11.85 -18.03 -14.03
N SER A 93 -12.07 -17.25 -12.97
CA SER A 93 -11.09 -17.04 -11.89
C SER A 93 -10.69 -18.38 -11.23
N GLY A 94 -11.65 -19.28 -11.00
CA GLY A 94 -11.39 -20.64 -10.50
C GLY A 94 -10.51 -21.46 -11.43
N VAL A 95 -10.77 -21.44 -12.75
CA VAL A 95 -9.93 -22.15 -13.74
C VAL A 95 -8.51 -21.59 -13.79
N VAL A 96 -8.35 -20.26 -13.71
CA VAL A 96 -7.02 -19.62 -13.59
C VAL A 96 -6.31 -20.08 -12.31
N SER A 97 -7.03 -20.14 -11.18
CA SER A 97 -6.49 -20.66 -9.91
C SER A 97 -6.00 -22.10 -10.06
N SER A 98 -6.81 -22.99 -10.63
CA SER A 98 -6.44 -24.41 -10.80
C SER A 98 -5.20 -24.60 -11.67
N LEU A 99 -4.99 -23.78 -12.70
CA LEU A 99 -3.74 -23.80 -13.48
C LEU A 99 -2.53 -23.42 -12.62
N ARG A 100 -2.68 -22.39 -11.76
CA ARG A 100 -1.61 -21.94 -10.86
C ARG A 100 -1.36 -22.96 -9.73
N GLU A 101 -2.38 -23.65 -9.26
CA GLU A 101 -2.27 -24.78 -8.32
C GLU A 101 -1.46 -25.93 -8.93
N ALA A 102 -1.82 -26.36 -10.15
CA ALA A 102 -1.05 -27.38 -10.87
C ALA A 102 0.41 -26.96 -11.12
N THR A 103 0.65 -25.66 -11.34
CA THR A 103 2.00 -25.10 -11.43
C THR A 103 2.76 -25.23 -10.12
N ASN A 104 2.15 -24.88 -8.99
CA ASN A 104 2.74 -25.02 -7.67
C ASN A 104 3.06 -26.49 -7.33
N GLU A 105 2.15 -27.42 -7.67
CA GLU A 105 2.38 -28.85 -7.49
C GLU A 105 3.57 -29.35 -8.33
N HIS A 106 3.65 -28.94 -9.59
CA HIS A 106 4.74 -29.32 -10.50
C HIS A 106 6.10 -28.82 -10.02
N LEU A 107 6.20 -27.53 -9.68
CA LEU A 107 7.44 -26.92 -9.20
C LEU A 107 7.83 -27.42 -7.81
N GLY A 108 6.86 -27.62 -6.91
CA GLY A 108 7.08 -28.20 -5.59
C GLY A 108 7.53 -29.68 -5.64
N GLY A 109 7.15 -30.40 -6.70
CA GLY A 109 7.59 -31.77 -6.98
C GLY A 109 8.99 -31.91 -7.59
N GLY A 110 9.73 -30.80 -7.72
CA GLY A 110 11.07 -30.78 -8.32
C GLY A 110 11.07 -30.57 -9.84
N GLY A 111 9.92 -30.22 -10.42
CA GLY A 111 9.84 -29.77 -11.81
C GLY A 111 10.52 -28.41 -12.02
N ASP A 112 10.91 -28.15 -13.26
CA ASP A 112 11.58 -26.93 -13.71
C ASP A 112 10.76 -26.21 -14.81
N ALA A 113 11.20 -25.03 -15.24
CA ALA A 113 10.54 -24.30 -16.33
C ALA A 113 10.42 -25.13 -17.63
N THR A 114 11.39 -25.97 -17.95
CA THR A 114 11.40 -26.79 -19.18
C THR A 114 10.28 -27.83 -19.16
N SER A 115 10.17 -28.58 -18.07
CA SER A 115 9.12 -29.58 -17.88
C SER A 115 7.74 -28.95 -17.73
N LEU A 116 7.63 -27.77 -17.09
CA LEU A 116 6.40 -27.00 -17.03
C LEU A 116 5.96 -26.51 -18.43
N ALA A 117 6.90 -26.04 -19.26
CA ALA A 117 6.60 -25.65 -20.64
C ALA A 117 6.06 -26.83 -21.46
N ALA A 118 6.63 -28.03 -21.31
CA ALA A 118 6.13 -29.23 -21.96
C ALA A 118 4.70 -29.59 -21.52
N LEU A 119 4.39 -29.42 -20.23
CA LEU A 119 3.03 -29.61 -19.69
C LEU A 119 2.05 -28.61 -20.31
N LEU A 120 2.41 -27.32 -20.35
CA LEU A 120 1.57 -26.27 -20.94
C LEU A 120 1.38 -26.47 -22.46
N GLN A 121 2.41 -26.90 -23.17
CA GLN A 121 2.35 -27.19 -24.61
C GLN A 121 1.43 -28.39 -24.93
N SER A 122 1.21 -29.30 -23.97
CA SER A 122 0.28 -30.41 -24.16
C SER A 122 -1.18 -29.96 -24.29
N TRP A 123 -1.49 -28.73 -23.90
CA TRP A 123 -2.84 -28.18 -23.99
C TRP A 123 -3.17 -27.77 -25.43
N PRO A 124 -4.34 -28.17 -25.96
CA PRO A 124 -4.71 -27.88 -27.34
C PRO A 124 -4.67 -26.39 -27.66
N GLY A 125 -3.93 -26.03 -28.72
CA GLY A 125 -3.86 -24.66 -29.22
C GLY A 125 -2.82 -23.77 -28.56
N VAL A 126 -2.00 -24.28 -27.63
CA VAL A 126 -0.88 -23.53 -27.03
C VAL A 126 0.38 -23.69 -27.89
N PRO A 127 0.90 -22.62 -28.53
CA PRO A 127 2.16 -22.68 -29.26
C PRO A 127 3.35 -22.90 -28.32
N GLU A 128 4.39 -23.58 -28.80
CA GLU A 128 5.62 -23.84 -28.05
C GLU A 128 6.22 -22.58 -27.42
N ALA A 129 6.36 -21.51 -28.22
CA ALA A 129 6.90 -20.24 -27.73
C ALA A 129 6.08 -19.63 -26.58
N ALA A 130 4.75 -19.76 -26.63
CA ALA A 130 3.87 -19.26 -25.57
C ALA A 130 4.00 -20.10 -24.30
N ALA A 131 4.11 -21.43 -24.44
CA ALA A 131 4.32 -22.35 -23.33
C ALA A 131 5.64 -22.08 -22.61
N ILE A 132 6.74 -21.90 -23.36
CA ILE A 132 8.06 -21.54 -22.81
C ILE A 132 7.99 -20.23 -22.04
N GLN A 133 7.38 -19.19 -22.64
CA GLN A 133 7.27 -17.88 -21.98
C GLN A 133 6.41 -17.93 -20.72
N ALA A 134 5.26 -18.62 -20.77
CA ALA A 134 4.37 -18.77 -19.62
C ALA A 134 5.05 -19.56 -18.48
N ALA A 135 5.75 -20.65 -18.80
CA ALA A 135 6.48 -21.43 -17.81
C ALA A 135 7.60 -20.63 -17.16
N ALA A 136 8.37 -19.87 -17.94
CA ALA A 136 9.41 -18.98 -17.41
C ALA A 136 8.83 -17.91 -16.48
N PHE A 137 7.70 -17.31 -16.84
CA PHE A 137 7.01 -16.33 -16.01
C PHE A 137 6.52 -16.93 -14.68
N LEU A 138 5.88 -18.09 -14.75
CA LEU A 138 5.34 -18.79 -13.59
C LEU A 138 6.45 -19.28 -12.65
N GLU A 139 7.53 -19.85 -13.19
CA GLU A 139 8.68 -20.27 -12.41
C GLU A 139 9.36 -19.07 -11.72
N ALA A 140 9.55 -17.95 -12.44
CA ALA A 140 10.11 -16.74 -11.85
C ALA A 140 9.18 -16.14 -10.77
N THR A 141 7.86 -16.23 -10.94
CA THR A 141 6.88 -15.82 -9.91
C THR A 141 7.01 -16.70 -8.67
N HIS A 142 6.98 -18.02 -8.85
CA HIS A 142 7.12 -18.98 -7.75
C HIS A 142 8.45 -18.77 -7.01
N ARG A 143 9.54 -18.52 -7.73
CA ARG A 143 10.85 -18.30 -7.14
C ARG A 143 10.91 -17.03 -6.29
N ALA A 144 10.34 -15.92 -6.77
CA ALA A 144 10.33 -14.65 -6.04
C ALA A 144 9.38 -14.65 -4.83
N LEU A 145 8.18 -15.24 -4.98
CA LEU A 145 7.14 -15.21 -3.95
C LEU A 145 7.12 -16.46 -3.05
N GLY A 146 7.85 -17.49 -3.43
CA GLY A 146 7.80 -18.83 -2.83
C GLY A 146 6.58 -19.66 -3.27
N ILE A 147 5.62 -19.05 -3.97
CA ILE A 147 4.39 -19.69 -4.47
C ILE A 147 3.81 -18.86 -5.62
N VAL A 148 3.13 -19.48 -6.57
CA VAL A 148 2.28 -18.77 -7.54
C VAL A 148 0.91 -18.51 -6.89
N PRO A 149 0.44 -17.24 -6.79
CA PRO A 149 -0.80 -16.91 -6.07
C PRO A 149 -2.05 -17.58 -6.64
N THR A 150 -2.85 -18.21 -5.77
CA THR A 150 -4.09 -18.95 -6.10
C THR A 150 -5.28 -18.38 -5.30
N GLN A 151 -6.48 -18.92 -5.46
CA GLN A 151 -7.62 -18.57 -4.59
C GLN A 151 -7.41 -19.06 -3.13
N HIS A 152 -6.57 -20.08 -2.93
CA HIS A 152 -6.27 -20.62 -1.60
C HIS A 152 -4.96 -20.09 -1.00
N ASP A 153 -4.08 -19.50 -1.81
CA ASP A 153 -2.79 -18.96 -1.41
C ASP A 153 -2.62 -17.54 -1.96
N LEU A 154 -2.97 -16.55 -1.15
CA LEU A 154 -2.80 -15.14 -1.46
C LEU A 154 -1.40 -14.68 -1.05
N VAL A 155 -0.81 -13.79 -1.84
CA VAL A 155 0.50 -13.20 -1.52
C VAL A 155 0.37 -11.71 -1.34
N PHE A 156 0.84 -11.21 -0.20
CA PHE A 156 0.98 -9.80 0.13
C PHE A 156 2.45 -9.46 -0.06
N GLU A 157 2.76 -8.82 -1.17
CA GLU A 157 4.11 -8.43 -1.55
C GLU A 157 4.32 -6.95 -1.24
N ARG A 158 5.43 -6.61 -0.59
CA ARG A 158 5.82 -5.22 -0.33
C ARG A 158 7.26 -4.98 -0.75
N PHE A 159 7.52 -3.85 -1.38
CA PHE A 159 8.86 -3.43 -1.81
C PHE A 159 8.95 -1.90 -1.81
N PHE A 160 10.18 -1.38 -1.77
CA PHE A 160 10.42 0.06 -1.84
C PHE A 160 10.26 0.58 -3.27
N ASP A 161 9.79 1.81 -3.40
CA ASP A 161 9.85 2.58 -4.65
C ASP A 161 11.09 3.48 -4.70
N GLU A 162 11.42 4.00 -5.88
CA GLU A 162 12.58 4.90 -6.07
C GLU A 162 12.43 6.25 -5.34
N ALA A 163 11.21 6.63 -4.96
CA ALA A 163 10.93 7.86 -4.23
C ALA A 163 10.97 7.69 -2.70
N GLY A 164 11.38 6.52 -2.18
CA GLY A 164 11.49 6.23 -0.74
C GLY A 164 10.19 5.77 -0.06
N GLY A 165 9.10 5.70 -0.82
CA GLY A 165 7.86 5.06 -0.41
C GLY A 165 7.91 3.54 -0.53
N MET A 166 6.75 2.91 -0.36
CA MET A 166 6.61 1.47 -0.60
C MET A 166 5.38 1.21 -1.46
N GLN A 167 5.41 0.09 -2.17
CA GLN A 167 4.26 -0.47 -2.84
C GLN A 167 3.85 -1.75 -2.11
N LEU A 168 2.55 -1.92 -1.90
CA LEU A 168 1.95 -3.15 -1.40
C LEU A 168 1.05 -3.74 -2.49
N VAL A 169 1.43 -4.89 -3.02
CA VAL A 169 0.66 -5.63 -4.03
C VAL A 169 0.08 -6.88 -3.38
N ILE A 170 -1.25 -6.98 -3.36
CA ILE A 170 -1.99 -8.16 -2.92
C ILE A 170 -2.34 -8.96 -4.17
N HIS A 171 -1.65 -10.08 -4.38
CA HIS A 171 -1.93 -10.99 -5.49
C HIS A 171 -3.15 -11.84 -5.17
N SER A 172 -4.25 -11.57 -5.89
CA SER A 172 -5.59 -12.09 -5.64
C SER A 172 -6.27 -12.45 -6.96
N PRO A 173 -6.25 -13.72 -7.40
CA PRO A 173 -6.87 -14.15 -8.66
C PRO A 173 -8.39 -14.35 -8.52
N TYR A 174 -9.07 -13.47 -7.80
CA TYR A 174 -10.51 -13.54 -7.56
C TYR A 174 -11.34 -12.77 -8.60
N GLY A 175 -10.72 -11.88 -9.37
CA GLY A 175 -11.39 -11.07 -10.39
C GLY A 175 -11.67 -9.63 -9.94
N GLY A 176 -11.90 -8.76 -10.92
CA GLY A 176 -11.90 -7.31 -10.74
C GLY A 176 -12.99 -6.80 -9.81
N ARG A 177 -14.19 -7.41 -9.83
CA ARG A 177 -15.33 -7.00 -8.97
C ARG A 177 -15.04 -7.21 -7.48
N LEU A 178 -14.49 -8.37 -7.12
CA LEU A 178 -14.12 -8.69 -5.76
C LEU A 178 -12.90 -7.87 -5.33
N ASN A 179 -11.87 -7.80 -6.18
CA ASN A 179 -10.65 -7.03 -5.86
C ASN A 179 -10.95 -5.53 -5.71
N ARG A 180 -11.90 -4.97 -6.48
CA ARG A 180 -12.38 -3.58 -6.33
C ARG A 180 -13.08 -3.35 -4.99
N ALA A 181 -13.97 -4.26 -4.59
CA ALA A 181 -14.61 -4.22 -3.26
C ALA A 181 -13.56 -4.24 -2.15
N TRP A 182 -12.60 -5.17 -2.25
CA TRP A 182 -11.57 -5.34 -1.25
C TRP A 182 -10.64 -4.14 -1.16
N GLY A 183 -10.17 -3.63 -2.31
CA GLY A 183 -9.31 -2.46 -2.40
C GLY A 183 -9.95 -1.20 -1.83
N LEU A 184 -11.22 -0.93 -2.16
CA LEU A 184 -11.96 0.22 -1.61
C LEU A 184 -12.15 0.12 -0.10
N ALA A 185 -12.49 -1.07 0.41
CA ALA A 185 -12.66 -1.29 1.85
C ALA A 185 -11.32 -1.14 2.60
N LEU A 186 -10.22 -1.68 2.05
CA LEU A 186 -8.88 -1.52 2.60
C LEU A 186 -8.47 -0.04 2.62
N ARG A 187 -8.64 0.68 1.50
CA ARG A 187 -8.32 2.12 1.41
C ARG A 187 -9.00 2.89 2.53
N LYS A 188 -10.31 2.67 2.76
CA LYS A 188 -11.05 3.33 3.84
C LYS A 188 -10.47 3.02 5.23
N ARG A 189 -10.06 1.78 5.49
CA ARG A 189 -9.43 1.39 6.78
C ARG A 189 -8.08 2.04 6.99
N PHE A 190 -7.25 2.09 5.95
CA PHE A 190 -5.97 2.77 6.02
C PHE A 190 -6.14 4.29 6.23
N CYS A 191 -7.05 4.95 5.51
CA CYS A 191 -7.30 6.38 5.71
C CYS A 191 -7.71 6.71 7.16
N ARG A 192 -8.55 5.88 7.79
CA ARG A 192 -8.94 6.08 9.20
C ARG A 192 -7.79 5.84 10.20
N SER A 193 -6.83 4.99 9.84
CA SER A 193 -5.74 4.60 10.74
C SER A 193 -4.52 5.52 10.62
N PHE A 194 -4.22 6.02 9.42
CA PHE A 194 -3.01 6.79 9.11
C PHE A 194 -3.29 8.26 8.71
N ASN A 195 -4.56 8.69 8.73
CA ASN A 195 -5.01 10.07 8.43
C ASN A 195 -4.45 10.65 7.11
N PHE A 196 -4.28 9.78 6.11
CA PHE A 196 -3.81 10.14 4.78
C PHE A 196 -4.58 9.34 3.72
N GLU A 197 -4.87 9.96 2.58
CA GLU A 197 -5.54 9.29 1.47
C GLU A 197 -4.54 8.39 0.73
N LEU A 198 -4.71 7.08 0.87
CA LEU A 198 -3.90 6.12 0.12
C LEU A 198 -4.41 5.99 -1.30
N GLN A 199 -3.45 5.92 -2.21
CA GLN A 199 -3.68 5.45 -3.56
C GLN A 199 -3.89 3.92 -3.54
N ALA A 200 -5.09 3.46 -3.90
CA ALA A 200 -5.41 2.06 -4.17
C ALA A 200 -5.77 1.77 -5.64
N ALA A 201 -5.41 0.59 -6.14
CA ALA A 201 -5.68 0.10 -7.48
C ALA A 201 -6.12 -1.38 -7.46
N ALA A 202 -6.90 -1.83 -8.44
CA ALA A 202 -7.36 -3.21 -8.51
C ALA A 202 -7.53 -3.69 -9.95
N THR A 203 -7.11 -4.93 -10.18
CA THR A 203 -7.20 -5.66 -11.44
C THR A 203 -7.90 -6.99 -11.23
N GLU A 204 -7.98 -7.80 -12.28
CA GLU A 204 -8.46 -9.18 -12.19
C GLU A 204 -7.60 -10.06 -11.27
N ASP A 205 -6.32 -9.73 -11.12
CA ASP A 205 -5.33 -10.59 -10.46
C ASP A 205 -4.65 -9.97 -9.23
N ALA A 206 -4.90 -8.69 -8.93
CA ALA A 206 -4.25 -8.02 -7.81
C ALA A 206 -4.95 -6.75 -7.33
N ILE A 207 -4.60 -6.35 -6.11
CA ILE A 207 -4.86 -5.03 -5.52
C ILE A 207 -3.50 -4.37 -5.26
N ILE A 208 -3.37 -3.08 -5.50
CA ILE A 208 -2.13 -2.34 -5.35
C ILE A 208 -2.41 -1.16 -4.42
N LEU A 209 -1.55 -0.94 -3.43
CA LEU A 209 -1.64 0.15 -2.47
C LEU A 209 -0.29 0.88 -2.45
N SER A 210 -0.28 2.18 -2.76
CA SER A 210 0.94 3.00 -2.67
C SER A 210 1.04 3.63 -1.29
N LEU A 211 2.14 3.35 -0.59
CA LEU A 211 2.39 3.75 0.79
C LEU A 211 3.39 4.92 0.84
N GLY A 212 3.02 5.96 1.57
CA GLY A 212 3.90 7.08 1.92
C GLY A 212 5.10 6.68 2.79
N GLU A 213 6.04 7.60 3.00
CA GLU A 213 7.23 7.38 3.85
C GLU A 213 6.91 7.16 5.33
N THR A 214 5.79 7.71 5.80
CA THR A 214 5.33 7.62 7.19
C THR A 214 4.55 6.33 7.48
N HIS A 215 4.25 5.52 6.47
CA HIS A 215 3.50 4.28 6.67
C HIS A 215 4.48 3.16 7.02
N SER A 216 4.40 2.69 8.26
CA SER A 216 5.02 1.45 8.69
C SER A 216 4.00 0.60 9.44
N PHE A 217 4.03 -0.69 9.11
CA PHE A 217 3.19 -1.73 9.72
C PHE A 217 3.77 -3.09 9.34
N ALA A 218 3.40 -4.12 10.08
CA ALA A 218 3.76 -5.48 9.74
C ALA A 218 2.90 -6.02 8.60
N LEU A 219 3.56 -6.56 7.58
CA LEU A 219 2.90 -7.00 6.35
C LEU A 219 1.95 -8.19 6.58
N ASP A 220 2.24 -9.04 7.55
CA ASP A 220 1.44 -10.20 7.95
C ASP A 220 0.18 -9.85 8.75
N GLU A 221 0.04 -8.59 9.19
CA GLU A 221 -1.17 -8.09 9.86
C GLU A 221 -2.20 -7.54 8.87
N VAL A 222 -1.79 -7.12 7.66
CA VAL A 222 -2.68 -6.56 6.63
C VAL A 222 -3.90 -7.43 6.33
N PRO A 223 -3.80 -8.78 6.23
CA PRO A 223 -4.97 -9.63 6.00
C PRO A 223 -6.07 -9.49 7.07
N ARG A 224 -5.73 -8.96 8.27
CA ARG A 224 -6.64 -8.80 9.41
C ARG A 224 -7.23 -7.40 9.54
N TYR A 225 -6.89 -6.47 8.64
CA TYR A 225 -7.37 -5.09 8.69
C TYR A 225 -8.87 -4.97 8.35
N LEU A 226 -9.41 -5.97 7.66
CA LEU A 226 -10.84 -6.13 7.43
C LEU A 226 -11.33 -7.39 8.12
N ASN A 227 -12.54 -7.31 8.66
CA ASN A 227 -13.23 -8.42 9.28
C ASN A 227 -14.50 -8.72 8.47
N ALA A 228 -14.80 -9.99 8.24
CA ALA A 228 -15.93 -10.42 7.41
C ALA A 228 -17.28 -9.85 7.90
N GLN A 229 -17.47 -9.71 9.22
CA GLN A 229 -18.72 -9.20 9.80
C GLN A 229 -18.91 -7.69 9.63
N THR A 230 -17.82 -6.94 9.42
CA THR A 230 -17.85 -5.46 9.31
C THR A 230 -17.50 -4.96 7.91
N ALA A 231 -17.05 -5.85 7.02
CA ALA A 231 -16.55 -5.49 5.70
C ALA A 231 -17.61 -4.78 4.85
N ARG A 232 -18.86 -5.22 4.95
CA ARG A 232 -19.99 -4.58 4.26
C ARG A 232 -20.19 -3.14 4.69
N ASP A 233 -20.23 -2.87 5.99
CA ASP A 233 -20.43 -1.50 6.50
C ASP A 233 -19.27 -0.58 6.10
N VAL A 234 -18.04 -1.09 6.17
CA VAL A 234 -16.84 -0.37 5.72
C VAL A 234 -16.91 -0.05 4.23
N LEU A 235 -17.25 -1.05 3.39
CA LEU A 235 -17.35 -0.88 1.96
C LEU A 235 -18.49 0.07 1.58
N VAL A 236 -19.61 0.00 2.28
CA VAL A 236 -20.72 0.93 2.12
C VAL A 236 -20.25 2.35 2.40
N GLN A 237 -19.53 2.62 3.50
CA GLN A 237 -19.00 3.96 3.74
C GLN A 237 -17.93 4.39 2.71
N ALA A 238 -17.17 3.45 2.16
CA ALA A 238 -16.18 3.71 1.12
C ALA A 238 -16.82 4.04 -0.24
N LEU A 239 -17.88 3.32 -0.64
CA LEU A 239 -18.52 3.49 -1.94
C LEU A 239 -19.33 4.78 -2.04
N LEU A 240 -19.79 5.34 -0.91
CA LEU A 240 -20.50 6.63 -0.89
C LEU A 240 -19.61 7.77 -1.41
N ASP A 241 -18.29 7.67 -1.22
CA ASP A 241 -17.32 8.64 -1.76
C ASP A 241 -16.92 8.34 -3.22
N ALA A 242 -17.33 7.20 -3.78
CA ALA A 242 -16.92 6.77 -5.11
C ALA A 242 -17.85 7.31 -6.22
N PRO A 243 -17.32 7.73 -7.39
CA PRO A 243 -18.11 8.22 -8.52
C PRO A 243 -19.23 7.28 -8.98
N MET A 244 -19.02 5.96 -8.83
CA MET A 244 -20.00 4.93 -9.17
C MET A 244 -21.36 5.13 -8.49
N PHE A 245 -21.40 5.67 -7.26
CA PHE A 245 -22.65 5.87 -6.52
C PHE A 245 -23.59 6.82 -7.28
N GLN A 246 -23.08 7.96 -7.74
CA GLN A 246 -23.88 9.00 -8.41
C GLN A 246 -24.51 8.46 -9.70
N THR A 247 -23.77 7.65 -10.44
CA THR A 247 -24.27 7.06 -11.68
C THR A 247 -25.32 5.99 -11.41
N ARG A 248 -25.06 5.07 -10.48
CA ARG A 248 -26.03 4.04 -10.09
C ARG A 248 -27.29 4.66 -9.48
N TRP A 249 -27.16 5.74 -8.72
CA TRP A 249 -28.29 6.53 -8.24
C TRP A 249 -29.16 7.05 -9.39
N ARG A 250 -28.56 7.68 -10.41
CA ARG A 250 -29.30 8.16 -11.57
C ARG A 250 -29.98 7.00 -12.32
N TRP A 251 -29.34 5.84 -12.44
CA TRP A 251 -29.94 4.68 -13.10
C TRP A 251 -31.15 4.15 -12.32
N VAL A 252 -31.02 4.03 -11.00
CA VAL A 252 -32.10 3.59 -10.10
C VAL A 252 -33.28 4.56 -10.15
N THR A 253 -33.04 5.87 -10.03
CA THR A 253 -34.09 6.90 -10.07
C THR A 253 -34.81 6.94 -11.42
N ASN A 254 -34.07 6.73 -12.51
CA ASN A 254 -34.62 6.58 -13.86
C ASN A 254 -35.50 5.33 -14.01
N ARG A 255 -35.02 4.15 -13.56
CA ARG A 255 -35.79 2.89 -13.62
C ARG A 255 -37.04 2.95 -12.74
N ALA A 256 -36.94 3.61 -11.59
CA ALA A 256 -38.06 3.83 -10.67
C ALA A 256 -39.07 4.88 -11.16
N LEU A 257 -38.82 5.51 -12.31
CA LEU A 257 -39.63 6.59 -12.88
C LEU A 257 -39.73 7.84 -11.97
N ALA A 258 -38.81 7.97 -11.01
CA ALA A 258 -38.70 9.14 -10.12
C ALA A 258 -38.08 10.32 -10.88
N VAL A 259 -37.07 10.04 -11.70
CA VAL A 259 -36.50 10.98 -12.67
C VAL A 259 -36.94 10.53 -14.08
N PRO A 260 -37.76 11.31 -14.80
CA PRO A 260 -38.25 10.89 -16.10
C PRO A 260 -37.21 11.15 -17.21
N ARG A 261 -36.87 10.10 -17.96
CA ARG A 261 -36.10 10.13 -19.22
C ARG A 261 -36.80 10.89 -20.36
N ARG A 262 -38.13 11.00 -20.33
CA ARG A 262 -38.96 11.70 -21.31
C ARG A 262 -40.06 12.52 -20.64
N ARG A 263 -40.21 13.77 -21.08
CA ARG A 263 -41.24 14.70 -20.60
C ARG A 263 -41.85 15.46 -21.78
N GLY A 264 -43.18 15.51 -21.85
CA GLY A 264 -43.89 16.21 -22.93
C GLY A 264 -43.57 15.67 -24.34
N GLY A 265 -43.35 14.36 -24.47
CA GLY A 265 -43.01 13.70 -25.74
C GLY A 265 -41.52 13.79 -26.15
N LYS A 266 -40.73 14.63 -25.48
CA LYS A 266 -39.30 14.83 -25.79
C LYS A 266 -38.42 14.06 -24.80
N LYS A 267 -37.23 13.65 -25.24
CA LYS A 267 -36.18 13.10 -24.37
C LYS A 267 -35.65 14.21 -23.45
N VAL A 268 -35.49 13.92 -22.17
CA VAL A 268 -34.85 14.81 -21.21
C VAL A 268 -33.34 14.70 -21.38
N PRO A 269 -32.61 15.79 -21.61
CA PRO A 269 -31.16 15.78 -21.74
C PRO A 269 -30.48 15.19 -20.49
N ALA A 270 -29.36 14.49 -20.67
CA ALA A 270 -28.71 13.77 -19.59
C ALA A 270 -28.20 14.66 -18.45
N ASN A 271 -27.70 15.86 -18.75
CA ASN A 271 -27.33 16.86 -17.75
C ASN A 271 -28.52 17.27 -16.87
N ILE A 272 -29.73 17.36 -17.44
CA ILE A 272 -30.94 17.66 -16.67
C ILE A 272 -31.36 16.46 -15.82
N GLN A 273 -31.24 15.23 -16.33
CA GLN A 273 -31.49 14.04 -15.52
C GLN A 273 -30.52 13.93 -14.34
N ARG A 274 -29.24 14.27 -14.56
CA ARG A 274 -28.19 14.35 -13.54
C ARG A 274 -28.55 15.36 -12.44
N MET A 275 -28.87 16.59 -12.82
CA MET A 275 -29.33 17.62 -11.86
C MET A 275 -30.57 17.16 -11.07
N GLN A 276 -31.56 16.57 -11.74
CA GLN A 276 -32.77 16.08 -11.08
C GLN A 276 -32.50 14.89 -10.14
N ALA A 277 -31.53 14.03 -10.48
CA ALA A 277 -31.09 12.95 -9.62
C ALA A 277 -30.39 13.51 -8.38
N ASP A 278 -29.49 14.49 -8.53
CA ASP A 278 -28.82 15.17 -7.42
C ASP A 278 -29.82 15.90 -6.50
N ASP A 279 -30.77 16.63 -7.07
CA ASP A 279 -31.86 17.28 -6.31
C ASP A 279 -32.64 16.25 -5.49
N LEU A 280 -32.83 15.04 -6.04
CA LEU A 280 -33.50 13.95 -5.33
C LEU A 280 -32.61 13.34 -4.24
N VAL A 281 -31.29 13.21 -4.45
CA VAL A 281 -30.36 12.82 -3.38
C VAL A 281 -30.42 13.81 -2.24
N ALA A 282 -30.38 15.12 -2.53
CA ALA A 282 -30.37 16.16 -1.50
C ALA A 282 -31.59 16.10 -0.56
N VAL A 283 -32.73 15.60 -1.05
CA VAL A 283 -33.95 15.42 -0.26
C VAL A 283 -34.00 14.07 0.46
N VAL A 284 -33.56 13.00 -0.22
CA VAL A 284 -33.71 11.63 0.27
C VAL A 284 -32.55 11.17 1.13
N PHE A 285 -31.33 11.59 0.80
CA PHE A 285 -30.09 11.27 1.48
C PHE A 285 -29.17 12.50 1.56
N PRO A 286 -29.50 13.49 2.41
CA PRO A 286 -28.76 14.75 2.52
C PRO A 286 -27.26 14.57 2.85
N ASP A 287 -26.94 13.62 3.73
CA ASP A 287 -25.58 13.28 4.16
C ASP A 287 -24.64 12.89 3.02
N GLN A 288 -25.19 12.38 1.91
CA GLN A 288 -24.41 12.04 0.72
C GLN A 288 -23.79 13.27 0.04
N LEU A 289 -24.43 14.44 0.17
CA LEU A 289 -23.95 15.71 -0.39
C LEU A 289 -23.38 16.63 0.68
N ALA A 290 -23.39 16.21 1.95
CA ALA A 290 -22.91 17.02 3.05
C ALA A 290 -21.39 17.19 3.00
N CYS A 291 -20.93 18.38 3.39
CA CYS A 291 -19.51 18.68 3.52
C CYS A 291 -18.89 17.78 4.59
N LEU A 292 -17.74 17.17 4.30
CA LEU A 292 -17.03 16.29 5.22
C LEU A 292 -16.70 16.99 6.56
N GLU A 293 -16.54 18.31 6.58
CA GLU A 293 -16.31 19.08 7.81
C GLU A 293 -17.54 19.08 8.77
N ASN A 294 -18.74 18.84 8.24
CA ASN A 294 -19.98 18.83 9.02
C ASN A 294 -20.41 17.42 9.45
N ILE A 295 -19.79 16.38 8.92
CA ILE A 295 -20.11 14.99 9.25
C ILE A 295 -19.12 14.52 10.32
N GLN A 296 -19.64 14.18 11.51
CA GLN A 296 -18.84 13.52 12.54
C GLN A 296 -19.04 12.00 12.45
N GLY A 297 -18.02 11.30 11.97
CA GLY A 297 -18.04 9.83 11.86
C GLY A 297 -18.59 9.33 10.53
N ASP A 298 -19.30 8.20 10.57
CA ASP A 298 -19.85 7.54 9.38
C ASP A 298 -21.18 8.18 8.97
N ARG A 299 -21.49 8.21 7.66
CA ARG A 299 -22.73 8.81 7.13
C ARG A 299 -23.95 8.00 7.55
N GLU A 300 -25.03 8.68 7.96
CA GLU A 300 -26.28 8.01 8.30
C GLU A 300 -27.06 7.67 7.03
N ILE A 301 -27.21 6.37 6.76
CA ILE A 301 -27.89 5.91 5.55
C ILE A 301 -29.40 5.85 5.80
N PRO A 302 -30.21 6.62 5.04
CA PRO A 302 -31.65 6.67 5.23
C PRO A 302 -32.31 5.36 4.78
N ASP A 303 -33.38 4.97 5.48
CA ASP A 303 -34.24 3.86 5.08
C ASP A 303 -35.15 4.27 3.90
N HIS A 304 -34.58 4.32 2.70
CA HIS A 304 -35.30 4.67 1.48
C HIS A 304 -35.07 3.63 0.37
N PRO A 305 -36.13 3.16 -0.33
CA PRO A 305 -35.99 2.10 -1.34
C PRO A 305 -35.00 2.42 -2.47
N LEU A 306 -34.95 3.69 -2.92
CA LEU A 306 -33.99 4.10 -3.95
C LEU A 306 -32.54 4.06 -3.44
N VAL A 307 -32.31 4.46 -2.19
CA VAL A 307 -30.96 4.46 -1.61
C VAL A 307 -30.50 3.03 -1.40
N ARG A 308 -31.38 2.18 -0.85
CA ARG A 308 -31.12 0.76 -0.68
C ARG A 308 -30.78 0.07 -2.01
N GLN A 309 -31.57 0.31 -3.07
CA GLN A 309 -31.30 -0.27 -4.38
C GLN A 309 -30.00 0.27 -5.01
N THR A 310 -29.68 1.55 -4.84
CA THR A 310 -28.42 2.09 -5.35
C THR A 310 -27.21 1.47 -4.66
N ILE A 311 -27.26 1.33 -3.33
CA ILE A 311 -26.20 0.66 -2.57
C ILE A 311 -26.10 -0.81 -3.00
N ASP A 312 -27.23 -1.51 -3.16
CA ASP A 312 -27.29 -2.89 -3.64
C ASP A 312 -26.65 -3.05 -5.03
N ASP A 313 -27.02 -2.22 -6.01
CA ASP A 313 -26.41 -2.22 -7.35
C ASP A 313 -24.89 -1.98 -7.29
N CYS A 314 -24.42 -1.08 -6.40
CA CYS A 314 -22.99 -0.85 -6.21
C CYS A 314 -22.27 -2.07 -5.60
N LEU A 315 -22.86 -2.68 -4.57
CA LEU A 315 -22.26 -3.81 -3.85
C LEU A 315 -22.28 -5.12 -4.64
N VAL A 316 -23.32 -5.34 -5.44
CA VAL A 316 -23.64 -6.65 -6.03
C VAL A 316 -23.53 -6.65 -7.55
N GLU A 317 -23.68 -5.54 -8.26
CA GLU A 317 -23.46 -5.50 -9.72
C GLU A 317 -22.07 -4.97 -10.06
N ALA A 318 -21.70 -3.80 -9.53
CA ALA A 318 -20.41 -3.17 -9.81
C ALA A 318 -19.24 -3.84 -9.06
N MET A 319 -19.55 -4.52 -7.96
CA MET A 319 -18.64 -5.19 -7.05
C MET A 319 -19.18 -6.58 -6.68
N ASP A 320 -18.45 -7.30 -5.84
CA ASP A 320 -18.87 -8.59 -5.27
C ASP A 320 -18.65 -8.59 -3.76
N ILE A 321 -19.62 -8.05 -3.03
CA ILE A 321 -19.58 -8.01 -1.56
C ILE A 321 -19.69 -9.40 -0.93
N ASP A 322 -20.54 -10.28 -1.47
CA ASP A 322 -20.77 -11.60 -0.90
C ASP A 322 -19.51 -12.48 -1.06
N GLY A 323 -18.85 -12.37 -2.22
CA GLY A 323 -17.54 -12.97 -2.46
C GLY A 323 -16.45 -12.40 -1.55
N LEU A 324 -16.45 -11.09 -1.30
CA LEU A 324 -15.52 -10.47 -0.33
C LEU A 324 -15.73 -10.98 1.10
N GLU A 325 -16.98 -11.04 1.57
CA GLU A 325 -17.31 -11.58 2.90
C GLU A 325 -16.88 -13.05 3.03
N ALA A 326 -17.12 -13.85 1.99
CA ALA A 326 -16.68 -15.24 1.93
C ALA A 326 -15.15 -15.39 1.96
N LEU A 327 -14.43 -14.54 1.20
CA LEU A 327 -12.97 -14.52 1.19
C LEU A 327 -12.41 -14.16 2.57
N LEU A 328 -12.90 -13.08 3.18
CA LEU A 328 -12.46 -12.66 4.51
C LEU A 328 -12.75 -13.73 5.56
N GLY A 329 -13.92 -14.39 5.50
CA GLY A 329 -14.23 -15.55 6.34
C GLY A 329 -13.25 -16.72 6.13
N GLY A 330 -12.84 -16.95 4.88
CA GLY A 330 -11.80 -17.94 4.53
C GLY A 330 -10.40 -17.59 5.05
N ILE A 331 -10.05 -16.31 5.11
CA ILE A 331 -8.80 -15.83 5.72
C ILE A 331 -8.88 -16.03 7.25
N GLU A 332 -9.99 -15.62 7.88
CA GLU A 332 -10.21 -15.74 9.33
C GLU A 332 -10.16 -17.19 9.81
N ASN A 333 -10.76 -18.12 9.06
CA ASN A 333 -10.78 -19.55 9.40
C ASN A 333 -9.56 -20.34 8.86
N LYS A 334 -8.63 -19.65 8.17
CA LYS A 334 -7.40 -20.20 7.56
C LYS A 334 -7.62 -21.20 6.42
N SER A 335 -8.78 -21.24 5.78
CA SER A 335 -8.98 -21.97 4.52
C SER A 335 -8.32 -21.27 3.33
N VAL A 336 -8.10 -19.96 3.43
CA VAL A 336 -7.26 -19.16 2.54
C VAL A 336 -6.00 -18.76 3.30
N ARG A 337 -4.84 -19.12 2.78
CA ARG A 337 -3.53 -18.80 3.34
C ARG A 337 -3.06 -17.46 2.78
N CYS A 338 -2.45 -16.64 3.63
CA CYS A 338 -1.86 -15.37 3.24
C CYS A 338 -0.35 -15.41 3.52
N HIS A 339 0.44 -15.10 2.51
CA HIS A 339 1.89 -15.12 2.55
C HIS A 339 2.42 -13.69 2.46
N ALA A 340 3.12 -13.22 3.50
CA ALA A 340 3.80 -11.92 3.47
C ALA A 340 5.20 -12.05 2.84
N ARG A 341 5.51 -11.17 1.89
CA ARG A 341 6.79 -11.13 1.16
C ARG A 341 7.30 -9.69 1.06
N ASP A 342 8.29 -9.35 1.87
CA ASP A 342 9.08 -8.13 1.69
C ASP A 342 10.22 -8.42 0.70
N LEU A 343 10.17 -7.79 -0.48
CA LEU A 343 11.15 -7.97 -1.54
C LEU A 343 11.94 -6.67 -1.79
N PRO A 344 13.18 -6.76 -2.31
CA PRO A 344 13.95 -5.57 -2.64
C PRO A 344 13.48 -4.84 -3.88
N GLU A 345 12.88 -5.56 -4.80
CA GLU A 345 12.29 -5.04 -6.03
C GLU A 345 11.01 -5.83 -6.32
N PRO A 346 10.10 -5.33 -7.18
CA PRO A 346 8.90 -6.09 -7.51
C PRO A 346 9.23 -7.44 -8.11
N SER A 347 8.49 -8.46 -7.68
CA SER A 347 8.45 -9.77 -8.32
C SER A 347 8.03 -9.64 -9.79
N VAL A 348 8.24 -10.68 -10.60
CA VAL A 348 7.79 -10.67 -12.00
C VAL A 348 6.27 -10.50 -12.12
N ALA A 349 5.51 -11.00 -11.14
CA ALA A 349 4.07 -10.84 -11.08
C ALA A 349 3.70 -9.38 -10.79
N SER A 350 4.32 -8.78 -9.76
CA SER A 350 4.11 -7.35 -9.45
C SER A 350 4.59 -6.47 -10.58
N ALA A 351 5.74 -6.76 -11.18
CA ALA A 351 6.25 -6.10 -12.36
C ALA A 351 5.24 -6.18 -13.51
N ALA A 352 4.65 -7.35 -13.78
CA ALA A 352 3.65 -7.51 -14.82
C ALA A 352 2.36 -6.71 -14.53
N ILE A 353 2.02 -6.49 -13.25
CA ILE A 353 0.86 -5.70 -12.82
C ILE A 353 1.16 -4.19 -12.84
N LEU A 354 2.30 -3.75 -12.31
CA LEU A 354 2.74 -2.33 -12.27
C LEU A 354 3.12 -1.80 -13.66
N ASN A 355 3.70 -2.67 -14.48
CA ASN A 355 3.95 -2.41 -15.89
C ASN A 355 2.85 -2.96 -16.77
N ALA A 356 1.77 -3.51 -16.19
CA ALA A 356 0.56 -3.75 -16.94
C ALA A 356 0.20 -2.46 -17.64
N MET A 357 -0.38 -2.63 -18.82
CA MET A 357 -0.87 -1.50 -19.58
C MET A 357 -1.77 -0.67 -18.66
N PRO A 358 -1.70 0.68 -18.74
CA PRO A 358 -1.75 1.46 -17.53
C PRO A 358 -3.16 1.62 -16.94
N TYR A 359 -4.11 0.85 -17.45
CA TYR A 359 -5.50 0.63 -17.04
C TYR A 359 -5.78 -0.31 -15.89
N ALA A 360 -4.71 -0.81 -15.27
CA ALA A 360 -4.78 -1.69 -14.12
C ALA A 360 -5.00 -0.94 -12.78
N PHE A 361 -5.04 0.40 -12.79
CA PHE A 361 -4.99 1.20 -11.58
C PHE A 361 -6.36 1.82 -11.25
N LEU A 362 -6.63 2.00 -9.95
CA LEU A 362 -7.79 2.74 -9.43
C LEU A 362 -7.34 4.08 -8.79
N ASP A 363 -6.17 4.62 -9.12
CA ASP A 363 -5.82 6.01 -8.79
C ASP A 363 -5.05 6.70 -9.90
N ASP A 364 -4.64 7.91 -9.55
CA ASP A 364 -4.95 9.12 -10.25
C ASP A 364 -3.75 10.07 -10.31
N ALA A 365 -2.63 9.72 -9.68
CA ALA A 365 -1.42 10.47 -9.94
C ALA A 365 -1.08 10.35 -11.44
N PRO A 366 -0.46 11.35 -12.08
CA PRO A 366 0.11 11.16 -13.41
C PRO A 366 1.17 10.06 -13.39
N LEU A 367 1.40 9.35 -14.49
CA LEU A 367 2.32 8.20 -14.57
C LEU A 367 3.76 8.52 -14.10
N GLU A 368 4.17 9.78 -14.19
CA GLU A 368 5.48 10.29 -13.77
C GLU A 368 5.53 10.65 -12.27
N GLU A 369 4.38 10.89 -11.64
CA GLU A 369 4.23 11.18 -10.20
C GLU A 369 3.76 9.93 -9.42
N ARG A 370 3.42 8.84 -10.11
CA ARG A 370 3.08 7.55 -9.51
C ARG A 370 4.33 6.90 -8.93
N ARG A 371 4.40 6.83 -7.61
CA ARG A 371 5.31 5.95 -6.87
C ARG A 371 5.28 4.50 -7.38
N ALA A 372 4.11 4.02 -7.82
CA ALA A 372 3.91 2.69 -8.38
C ALA A 372 4.73 2.39 -9.66
N ARG A 373 5.17 3.43 -10.41
CA ARG A 373 6.04 3.29 -11.59
C ARG A 373 7.43 3.91 -11.42
N ALA A 374 7.74 4.47 -10.26
CA ALA A 374 9.10 4.75 -9.83
C ALA A 374 9.83 3.44 -9.47
N VAL A 375 9.61 2.40 -10.28
CA VAL A 375 10.05 1.03 -10.09
C VAL A 375 10.42 0.54 -11.48
N TYR A 376 11.60 0.95 -11.96
CA TYR A 376 12.12 0.44 -13.22
C TYR A 376 12.38 -1.06 -13.11
N THR A 377 11.50 -1.85 -13.72
CA THR A 377 11.72 -3.29 -13.89
C THR A 377 12.67 -3.60 -15.02
N ARG A 378 13.55 -4.56 -14.76
CA ARG A 378 14.45 -5.19 -15.72
C ARG A 378 13.69 -5.63 -16.98
N ARG A 379 14.07 -5.10 -18.15
CA ARG A 379 13.72 -5.75 -19.42
C ARG A 379 14.55 -7.03 -19.54
N GLY A 380 13.91 -8.17 -19.27
CA GLY A 380 14.52 -9.50 -19.40
C GLY A 380 15.14 -9.97 -18.09
N LEU A 381 14.44 -10.81 -17.35
CA LEU A 381 15.02 -11.53 -16.22
C LEU A 381 15.73 -12.76 -16.74
N ASP A 382 17.05 -12.76 -16.60
CA ASP A 382 17.87 -13.96 -16.67
C ASP A 382 17.58 -14.82 -15.42
N ALA A 383 17.48 -16.14 -15.61
CA ALA A 383 17.00 -17.08 -14.60
C ALA A 383 17.86 -17.11 -13.32
N GLU A 384 19.12 -16.68 -13.41
CA GLU A 384 20.04 -16.58 -12.28
C GLU A 384 19.74 -15.41 -11.33
N ALA A 385 19.29 -14.25 -11.82
CA ALA A 385 19.00 -13.12 -10.91
C ALA A 385 17.72 -13.32 -10.11
N ALA A 386 16.77 -14.08 -10.64
CA ALA A 386 15.55 -14.44 -9.91
C ALA A 386 15.85 -15.33 -8.69
N ARG A 387 17.04 -15.98 -8.59
CA ARG A 387 17.47 -16.75 -7.40
C ARG A 387 17.72 -15.87 -6.16
N ALA A 388 17.96 -14.57 -6.32
CA ALA A 388 18.39 -13.69 -5.23
C ALA A 388 17.28 -12.84 -4.59
N LEU A 389 16.04 -12.94 -5.06
CA LEU A 389 14.98 -11.96 -4.74
C LEU A 389 14.39 -12.08 -3.32
N GLY A 390 14.51 -13.22 -2.63
CA GLY A 390 13.76 -13.48 -1.40
C GLY A 390 14.41 -13.01 -0.09
N ALA A 391 15.71 -12.70 -0.09
CA ALA A 391 16.44 -12.27 1.11
C ALA A 391 17.39 -11.12 0.76
N LEU A 392 17.57 -10.17 1.68
CA LEU A 392 18.55 -9.11 1.51
C LEU A 392 19.96 -9.70 1.46
N ASP A 393 20.84 -9.11 0.65
CA ASP A 393 22.23 -9.55 0.58
C ASP A 393 22.92 -9.34 1.93
N ALA A 394 23.44 -10.42 2.52
CA ALA A 394 24.07 -10.37 3.84
C ALA A 394 25.25 -9.40 3.89
N HIS A 395 25.97 -9.23 2.76
CA HIS A 395 27.04 -8.25 2.67
C HIS A 395 26.53 -6.81 2.63
N ALA A 396 25.42 -6.54 1.93
CA ALA A 396 24.75 -5.24 1.99
C ALA A 396 24.24 -4.90 3.40
N ILE A 397 23.67 -5.87 4.13
CA ILE A 397 23.28 -5.70 5.54
C ILE A 397 24.51 -5.30 6.37
N GLU A 398 25.60 -6.07 6.27
CA GLU A 398 26.83 -5.82 7.02
C GLU A 398 27.46 -4.47 6.66
N GLN A 399 27.52 -4.13 5.38
CA GLN A 399 28.07 -2.87 4.91
C GLN A 399 27.31 -1.69 5.49
N VAL A 400 25.97 -1.70 5.43
CA VAL A 400 25.17 -0.62 6.01
C VAL A 400 25.34 -0.56 7.52
N ARG A 401 25.43 -1.70 8.20
CA ARG A 401 25.69 -1.73 9.66
C ARG A 401 27.02 -1.06 10.01
N VAL A 402 28.09 -1.36 9.28
CA VAL A 402 29.41 -0.76 9.51
C VAL A 402 29.41 0.73 9.15
N GLU A 403 28.81 1.10 8.02
CA GLU A 403 28.78 2.50 7.54
C GLU A 403 27.83 3.40 8.34
N ALA A 404 26.81 2.84 9.00
CA ALA A 404 25.91 3.58 9.87
C ALA A 404 26.50 3.80 11.27
N TRP A 405 27.46 2.97 11.67
CA TRP A 405 28.13 3.11 12.96
C TRP A 405 29.04 4.35 12.96
N PRO A 406 28.96 5.22 13.99
CA PRO A 406 29.76 6.43 14.02
C PRO A 406 31.26 6.10 14.16
N THR A 407 32.08 6.72 13.32
CA THR A 407 33.53 6.72 13.43
C THR A 407 34.00 8.06 13.98
N ALA A 408 34.94 8.05 14.92
CA ALA A 408 35.45 9.25 15.56
C ALA A 408 36.97 9.21 15.71
N GLU A 409 37.64 10.29 15.36
CA GLU A 409 39.08 10.48 15.50
C GLU A 409 39.43 11.47 16.64
N ASN A 410 38.51 12.39 16.94
CA ASN A 410 38.70 13.45 17.96
C ASN A 410 37.59 13.47 19.03
N GLU A 411 37.79 14.27 20.07
CA GLU A 411 36.86 14.37 21.22
C GLU A 411 35.47 14.86 20.82
N ASP A 412 35.37 15.79 19.87
CA ASP A 412 34.09 16.32 19.42
C ASP A 412 33.28 15.27 18.64
N GLU A 413 33.94 14.50 17.77
CA GLU A 413 33.30 13.39 17.04
C GLU A 413 32.85 12.25 17.97
N VAL A 414 33.59 11.96 19.06
CA VAL A 414 33.14 11.00 20.07
C VAL A 414 31.92 11.51 20.83
N HIS A 415 31.84 12.82 21.09
CA HIS A 415 30.67 13.43 21.71
C HIS A 415 29.45 13.37 20.78
N ASP A 416 29.63 13.65 19.48
CA ASP A 416 28.59 13.49 18.46
C ASP A 416 28.12 12.03 18.34
N ALA A 417 29.06 11.06 18.39
CA ALA A 417 28.74 9.64 18.41
C ALA A 417 27.88 9.25 19.63
N LEU A 418 28.22 9.73 20.83
CA LEU A 418 27.39 9.52 22.03
C LEU A 418 25.99 10.14 21.88
N MET A 419 25.91 11.33 21.27
CA MET A 419 24.63 11.98 21.01
C MET A 419 23.77 11.16 20.04
N GLN A 420 24.38 10.60 18.98
CA GLN A 420 23.71 9.78 17.98
C GLN A 420 23.29 8.41 18.51
N CYS A 421 24.16 7.68 19.22
CA CYS A 421 23.87 6.36 19.76
C CYS A 421 22.90 6.39 20.97
N GLY A 422 22.80 7.55 21.64
CA GLY A 422 22.07 7.76 22.88
C GLY A 422 22.76 7.22 24.12
N VAL A 423 23.13 5.95 24.10
CA VAL A 423 24.00 5.33 25.11
C VAL A 423 24.98 4.41 24.42
N MET A 424 26.16 4.18 24.99
CA MET A 424 27.16 3.23 24.46
C MET A 424 27.68 2.28 25.55
N ARG A 425 28.03 1.05 25.18
CA ARG A 425 28.66 0.05 26.05
C ARG A 425 30.17 0.28 26.14
N ALA A 426 30.80 -0.31 27.17
CA ALA A 426 32.25 -0.20 27.35
C ALA A 426 33.06 -0.67 26.12
N HIS A 427 32.68 -1.80 25.51
CA HIS A 427 33.37 -2.31 24.31
C HIS A 427 33.14 -1.43 23.07
N GLU A 428 32.02 -0.70 23.01
CA GLU A 428 31.71 0.23 21.92
C GLU A 428 32.55 1.52 22.02
N VAL A 429 33.01 1.84 23.23
CA VAL A 429 33.82 3.03 23.55
C VAL A 429 35.33 2.74 23.53
N GLU A 430 35.71 1.47 23.66
CA GLU A 430 37.11 1.02 23.70
C GLU A 430 37.98 1.55 22.53
N PRO A 431 37.49 1.63 21.27
CA PRO A 431 38.28 2.15 20.16
C PRO A 431 38.74 3.62 20.31
N PHE A 432 38.06 4.42 21.14
CA PHE A 432 38.34 5.83 21.37
C PHE A 432 38.43 6.16 22.87
N ALA A 433 39.00 5.23 23.66
CA ALA A 433 39.09 5.34 25.11
C ALA A 433 39.83 6.60 25.61
N SER A 434 40.85 7.08 24.89
CA SER A 434 41.58 8.30 25.27
C SER A 434 40.74 9.56 25.09
N GLN A 435 40.05 9.70 23.95
CA GLN A 435 39.11 10.78 23.68
C GLN A 435 37.93 10.75 24.66
N MET A 436 37.39 9.56 24.97
CA MET A 436 36.33 9.41 25.97
C MET A 436 36.79 9.85 27.38
N ALA A 437 38.01 9.49 27.78
CA ALA A 437 38.56 9.93 29.06
C ALA A 437 38.68 11.46 29.13
N ALA A 438 39.10 12.10 28.04
CA ALA A 438 39.16 13.55 27.94
C ALA A 438 37.75 14.19 28.04
N LEU A 439 36.75 13.67 27.33
CA LEU A 439 35.36 14.12 27.43
C LEU A 439 34.79 13.99 28.85
N ARG A 440 35.08 12.87 29.53
CA ARG A 440 34.65 12.66 30.92
C ARG A 440 35.33 13.63 31.88
N ASN A 441 36.62 13.91 31.69
CA ASN A 441 37.36 14.90 32.48
C ASN A 441 36.85 16.33 32.23
N ALA A 442 36.44 16.63 31.00
CA ALA A 442 35.82 17.91 30.63
C ALA A 442 34.34 18.02 31.09
N GLY A 443 33.76 16.96 31.67
CA GLY A 443 32.37 16.91 32.11
C GLY A 443 31.35 16.89 30.96
N ARG A 444 31.77 16.52 29.74
CA ARG A 444 30.93 16.40 28.54
C ARG A 444 30.33 15.00 28.36
N ALA A 445 30.84 14.00 29.06
CA ALA A 445 30.32 12.65 29.08
C ALA A 445 30.39 12.04 30.49
N THR A 446 29.56 11.04 30.76
CA THR A 446 29.57 10.28 32.01
C THR A 446 29.22 8.81 31.77
N ALA A 447 29.48 7.95 32.75
CA ALA A 447 29.04 6.57 32.76
C ALA A 447 27.88 6.39 33.75
N LEU A 448 26.84 5.70 33.32
CA LEU A 448 25.66 5.33 34.07
C LEU A 448 25.80 3.87 34.52
N ASP A 449 25.76 3.64 35.83
CA ASP A 449 25.77 2.29 36.40
C ASP A 449 24.37 1.70 36.35
N VAL A 450 24.20 0.64 35.54
CA VAL A 450 22.93 -0.10 35.39
C VAL A 450 23.00 -1.47 36.06
N GLY A 451 23.90 -1.64 37.03
CA GLY A 451 24.07 -2.85 37.84
C GLY A 451 25.14 -3.77 37.28
N SER A 452 24.85 -4.49 36.20
CA SER A 452 25.80 -5.46 35.62
C SER A 452 26.78 -4.85 34.60
N ASP A 453 26.60 -3.59 34.24
CA ASP A 453 27.35 -2.90 33.19
C ASP A 453 27.36 -1.38 33.41
N ALA A 454 28.28 -0.72 32.70
CA ALA A 454 28.29 0.72 32.56
C ALA A 454 27.82 1.14 31.15
N LEU A 455 26.91 2.11 31.08
CA LEU A 455 26.48 2.77 29.85
C LEU A 455 27.04 4.19 29.79
N PHE A 456 27.77 4.52 28.73
CA PHE A 456 28.31 5.86 28.50
C PHE A 456 27.28 6.73 27.81
N VAL A 457 27.16 7.98 28.27
CA VAL A 457 26.17 8.94 27.78
C VAL A 457 26.75 10.36 27.78
N ALA A 458 26.37 11.17 26.80
CA ALA A 458 26.69 12.59 26.77
C ALA A 458 25.98 13.34 27.91
N THR A 459 26.62 14.34 28.51
CA THR A 459 26.07 15.09 29.65
C THR A 459 24.69 15.69 29.34
N GLU A 460 24.45 16.07 28.09
CA GLU A 460 23.19 16.62 27.59
C GLU A 460 22.02 15.62 27.62
N ARG A 461 22.29 14.31 27.46
CA ARG A 461 21.28 13.23 27.47
C ARG A 461 21.09 12.58 28.83
N VAL A 462 21.80 13.03 29.87
CA VAL A 462 21.67 12.49 31.23
C VAL A 462 20.23 12.54 31.79
N PRO A 463 19.41 13.60 31.61
CA PRO A 463 18.03 13.61 32.10
C PRO A 463 17.17 12.49 31.51
N GLU A 464 17.31 12.25 30.22
CA GLU A 464 16.62 11.18 29.48
C GLU A 464 17.12 9.80 29.96
N ALA A 465 18.43 9.57 29.99
CA ALA A 465 19.02 8.32 30.45
C ALA A 465 18.62 7.99 31.90
N ARG A 466 18.61 8.99 32.79
CA ARG A 466 18.14 8.80 34.17
C ARG A 466 16.68 8.37 34.24
N ALA A 467 15.81 8.92 33.40
CA ALA A 467 14.40 8.54 33.36
C ALA A 467 14.21 7.08 32.87
N ALA A 468 15.02 6.62 31.92
CA ALA A 468 14.96 5.26 31.39
C ALA A 468 15.45 4.18 32.39
N TYR A 469 16.56 4.46 33.08
CA TYR A 469 17.35 3.47 33.84
C TYR A 469 17.29 3.59 35.37
N ALA A 470 16.44 4.46 35.93
CA ALA A 470 16.43 4.71 37.38
C ALA A 470 16.22 3.44 38.24
N PRO A 471 16.96 3.29 39.37
CA PRO A 471 17.98 4.20 39.92
C PRO A 471 19.39 3.85 39.42
N ALA A 472 20.02 4.78 38.69
CA ALA A 472 21.37 4.58 38.16
C ALA A 472 22.30 5.72 38.61
N SER A 473 23.46 5.38 39.19
CA SER A 473 24.48 6.34 39.62
C SER A 473 25.37 6.79 38.45
N LEU A 474 25.88 8.01 38.53
CA LEU A 474 26.78 8.58 37.52
C LEU A 474 28.24 8.52 37.98
N SER A 475 29.15 8.26 37.04
CA SER A 475 30.58 8.30 37.28
C SER A 475 31.34 8.82 36.05
N PRO A 476 31.97 10.01 36.09
CA PRO A 476 31.90 11.00 37.18
C PRO A 476 30.52 11.67 37.28
N GLU A 477 30.22 12.30 38.41
CA GLU A 477 29.08 13.21 38.46
C GLU A 477 29.31 14.40 37.53
N VAL A 478 28.29 14.74 36.74
CA VAL A 478 28.33 15.83 35.77
C VAL A 478 27.20 16.82 36.04
N ARG A 479 27.47 18.10 35.81
CA ARG A 479 26.46 19.16 35.90
C ARG A 479 25.78 19.33 34.55
N VAL A 480 24.55 18.86 34.43
CA VAL A 480 23.73 19.02 33.23
C VAL A 480 23.38 20.50 33.03
N PRO A 481 23.54 21.06 31.81
CA PRO A 481 23.11 22.43 31.51
C PRO A 481 21.59 22.62 31.68
N GLU A 482 21.18 23.80 32.15
CA GLU A 482 19.79 24.10 32.54
C GLU A 482 18.77 23.83 31.43
N ARG A 483 19.14 24.13 30.17
CA ARG A 483 18.31 23.90 28.98
C ARG A 483 17.90 22.44 28.77
N TYR A 484 18.69 21.49 29.25
CA TYR A 484 18.40 20.05 29.12
C TYR A 484 17.72 19.50 30.36
N SER A 485 18.06 20.02 31.55
CA SER A 485 17.41 19.61 32.80
C SER A 485 15.98 20.13 32.97
N SER A 486 15.59 21.18 32.22
CA SER A 486 14.24 21.74 32.28
C SER A 486 13.19 20.85 31.60
N ARG A 487 13.60 20.00 30.65
CA ARG A 487 12.71 19.00 30.03
C ARG A 487 12.48 17.85 31.00
N THR A 488 11.21 17.62 31.33
CA THR A 488 10.77 16.45 32.10
C THR A 488 10.54 15.28 31.15
N TRP A 489 10.99 14.10 31.55
CA TRP A 489 10.88 12.87 30.76
C TRP A 489 10.07 11.85 31.55
N SER A 490 9.04 11.27 30.94
CA SER A 490 8.53 10.00 31.43
C SER A 490 9.53 8.88 31.10
N ARG A 491 9.47 7.78 31.86
CA ARG A 491 10.32 6.61 31.59
C ARG A 491 10.05 6.02 30.20
N GLU A 492 8.80 6.01 29.76
CA GLU A 492 8.41 5.45 28.47
C GLU A 492 8.94 6.29 27.31
N GLU A 493 8.75 7.62 27.35
CA GLU A 493 9.29 8.54 26.33
C GLU A 493 10.82 8.46 26.24
N ALA A 494 11.52 8.39 27.38
CA ALA A 494 12.97 8.28 27.39
C ALA A 494 13.47 6.99 26.74
N ILE A 495 12.78 5.87 26.98
CA ILE A 495 13.13 4.59 26.35
C ILE A 495 12.87 4.66 24.84
N VAL A 496 11.76 5.25 24.40
CA VAL A 496 11.46 5.43 22.97
C VAL A 496 12.56 6.20 22.26
N GLU A 497 13.00 7.34 22.80
CA GLU A 497 14.05 8.16 22.18
C GLU A 497 15.43 7.49 22.22
N ILE A 498 15.78 6.77 23.29
CA ILE A 498 17.03 6.00 23.34
C ILE A 498 17.03 4.88 22.31
N VAL A 499 15.91 4.16 22.17
CA VAL A 499 15.76 3.10 21.17
C VAL A 499 15.82 3.69 19.76
N ARG A 500 15.17 4.84 19.52
CA ARG A 500 15.22 5.58 18.24
C ARG A 500 16.66 5.91 17.87
N SER A 501 17.39 6.58 18.76
CA SER A 501 18.81 6.92 18.58
C SER A 501 19.68 5.70 18.29
N ARG A 502 19.47 4.61 19.04
CA ARG A 502 20.23 3.39 18.83
C ARG A 502 19.97 2.75 17.45
N LEU A 503 18.72 2.77 16.99
CA LEU A 503 18.34 2.18 15.70
C LEU A 503 18.93 2.92 14.49
N GLU A 504 19.22 4.22 14.60
CA GLU A 504 19.86 5.01 13.53
C GLU A 504 21.26 4.50 13.16
N VAL A 505 21.90 3.72 14.04
CA VAL A 505 23.29 3.25 13.88
C VAL A 505 23.43 1.74 13.91
N THR A 506 22.35 0.98 14.14
CA THR A 506 22.43 -0.47 14.37
C THR A 506 22.22 -1.29 13.09
N GLY A 507 21.39 -0.81 12.15
CA GLY A 507 20.92 -1.63 11.03
C GLY A 507 19.89 -2.69 11.46
N VAL A 508 19.84 -3.83 10.76
CA VAL A 508 18.93 -4.94 11.07
C VAL A 508 19.25 -5.54 12.43
N THR A 509 18.26 -5.63 13.31
CA THR A 509 18.42 -6.13 14.68
C THR A 509 17.18 -6.86 15.18
N THR A 510 17.25 -7.43 16.37
CA THR A 510 16.11 -8.09 17.04
C THR A 510 15.81 -7.38 18.35
N ARG A 511 14.56 -7.52 18.84
CA ARG A 511 14.15 -7.05 20.16
C ARG A 511 15.13 -7.49 21.25
N ASP A 512 15.52 -8.76 21.23
CA ASP A 512 16.37 -9.34 22.27
C ASP A 512 17.83 -8.86 22.16
N ALA A 513 18.31 -8.59 20.94
CA ALA A 513 19.61 -7.94 20.75
C ALA A 513 19.60 -6.51 21.29
N LEU A 514 18.57 -5.71 20.98
CA LEU A 514 18.43 -4.35 21.52
C LEU A 514 18.29 -4.33 23.04
N ALA A 515 17.50 -5.26 23.62
CA ALA A 515 17.37 -5.40 25.07
C ALA A 515 18.73 -5.65 25.74
N ARG A 516 19.53 -6.54 25.15
CA ARG A 516 20.92 -6.78 25.60
C ARG A 516 21.82 -5.57 25.37
N THR A 517 21.78 -4.90 24.22
CA THR A 517 22.65 -3.75 23.94
C THR A 517 22.32 -2.55 24.83
N LEU A 518 21.04 -2.30 25.09
CA LEU A 518 20.58 -1.15 25.84
C LEU A 518 20.40 -1.42 27.34
N ALA A 519 20.63 -2.63 27.85
CA ALA A 519 20.40 -2.98 29.27
C ALA A 519 18.95 -2.74 29.75
N LEU A 520 17.98 -2.92 28.85
CA LEU A 520 16.56 -2.75 29.14
C LEU A 520 15.81 -4.07 29.02
N SER A 521 14.70 -4.21 29.73
CA SER A 521 13.83 -5.39 29.60
C SER A 521 13.27 -5.50 28.18
N ALA A 522 13.16 -6.74 27.67
CA ALA A 522 12.56 -7.01 26.36
C ALA A 522 11.16 -6.39 26.18
N ASP A 523 10.34 -6.36 27.24
CA ASP A 523 9.00 -5.75 27.21
C ASP A 523 9.03 -4.23 26.99
N ALA A 524 10.00 -3.54 27.58
CA ALA A 524 10.16 -2.10 27.39
C ALA A 524 10.64 -1.78 25.97
N ILE A 525 11.56 -2.58 25.43
CA ILE A 525 12.00 -2.49 24.04
C ILE A 525 10.84 -2.78 23.09
N ALA A 526 10.03 -3.80 23.35
CA ALA A 526 8.87 -4.13 22.52
C ALA A 526 7.88 -2.96 22.44
N ARG A 527 7.52 -2.35 23.58
CA ARG A 527 6.64 -1.17 23.61
C ARG A 527 7.22 0.00 22.82
N ALA A 528 8.51 0.27 22.97
CA ALA A 528 9.18 1.34 22.23
C ALA A 528 9.21 1.08 20.71
N LEU A 529 9.51 -0.15 20.30
CA LEU A 529 9.48 -0.55 18.89
C LEU A 529 8.09 -0.41 18.27
N THR A 530 7.03 -0.83 18.98
CA THR A 530 5.64 -0.65 18.52
C THR A 530 5.26 0.82 18.37
N MET A 531 5.69 1.69 19.31
CA MET A 531 5.45 3.14 19.18
C MET A 531 6.19 3.71 17.96
N LEU A 532 7.47 3.36 17.76
CA LEU A 532 8.26 3.81 16.63
C LEU A 532 7.75 3.26 15.28
N GLU A 533 7.16 2.07 15.26
CA GLU A 533 6.49 1.52 14.08
C GLU A 533 5.23 2.35 13.74
N GLY A 534 4.42 2.70 14.74
CA GLY A 534 3.25 3.56 14.55
C GLY A 534 3.61 4.97 14.03
N GLU A 535 4.81 5.45 14.33
CA GLU A 535 5.36 6.72 13.81
C GLU A 535 5.97 6.60 12.40
N GLY A 536 6.10 5.38 11.86
CA GLY A 536 6.73 5.15 10.56
C GLY A 536 8.26 5.07 10.58
N PHE A 537 8.89 5.07 11.76
CA PHE A 537 10.35 5.15 11.91
C PHE A 537 11.07 3.81 11.67
N VAL A 538 10.50 2.71 12.16
CA VAL A 538 11.04 1.35 11.98
C VAL A 538 10.10 0.47 11.18
N LEU A 539 10.67 -0.51 10.47
CA LEU A 539 9.95 -1.61 9.84
C LEU A 539 10.25 -2.92 10.56
N ARG A 540 9.19 -3.72 10.70
CA ARG A 540 9.21 -5.06 11.28
C ARG A 540 9.09 -6.10 10.16
N GLY A 541 9.90 -7.16 10.22
CA GLY A 541 9.92 -8.20 9.18
C GLY A 541 10.93 -9.31 9.42
N HIS A 542 11.23 -10.05 8.36
CA HIS A 542 12.31 -11.05 8.30
C HIS A 542 13.22 -10.66 7.13
N PHE A 543 14.31 -9.97 7.44
CA PHE A 543 15.20 -9.36 6.45
C PHE A 543 16.42 -10.25 6.17
N SER A 544 16.91 -10.94 7.20
CA SER A 544 17.99 -11.90 7.12
C SER A 544 17.44 -13.30 6.83
N GLY A 545 18.01 -14.00 5.83
CA GLY A 545 17.52 -15.32 5.39
C GLY A 545 17.56 -16.44 6.44
N ASP A 546 18.35 -16.27 7.52
CA ASP A 546 18.57 -17.29 8.57
C ASP A 546 17.92 -16.93 9.93
N ALA A 547 17.17 -15.83 10.02
CA ALA A 547 16.64 -15.37 11.30
C ALA A 547 15.50 -16.26 11.82
N SER A 548 15.63 -16.75 13.06
CA SER A 548 14.62 -17.56 13.75
C SER A 548 13.59 -16.73 14.53
N GLY A 549 13.50 -15.43 14.25
CA GLY A 549 12.59 -14.51 14.93
C GLY A 549 12.44 -13.17 14.23
N GLU A 550 11.53 -12.37 14.76
CA GLU A 550 11.14 -11.06 14.23
C GLU A 550 12.29 -10.04 14.30
N GLU A 551 12.60 -9.44 13.16
CA GLU A 551 13.63 -8.43 12.99
C GLU A 551 13.03 -7.03 12.81
N TRP A 552 13.84 -6.04 13.16
CA TRP A 552 13.51 -4.63 13.16
C TRP A 552 14.65 -3.85 12.51
N CYS A 553 14.32 -2.87 11.67
CA CYS A 553 15.31 -2.00 11.06
C CYS A 553 14.75 -0.58 10.93
N GLU A 554 15.60 0.43 11.13
CA GLU A 554 15.25 1.81 10.78
C GLU A 554 15.01 1.90 9.27
N ARG A 555 13.96 2.63 8.89
CA ARG A 555 13.44 2.64 7.51
C ARG A 555 14.49 3.08 6.48
N ARG A 556 15.26 4.14 6.74
CA ARG A 556 16.27 4.68 5.80
C ARG A 556 17.45 3.73 5.64
N LEU A 557 17.92 3.10 6.72
CA LEU A 557 18.93 2.05 6.69
C LEU A 557 18.44 0.86 5.88
N LEU A 558 17.20 0.42 6.10
CA LEU A 558 16.60 -0.67 5.32
C LEU A 558 16.53 -0.31 3.83
N ALA A 559 16.04 0.87 3.48
CA ALA A 559 16.01 1.35 2.09
C ALA A 559 17.42 1.45 1.46
N ARG A 560 18.46 1.77 2.24
CA ARG A 560 19.85 1.74 1.79
C ARG A 560 20.35 0.32 1.55
N ILE A 561 20.03 -0.64 2.44
CA ILE A 561 20.36 -2.07 2.26
C ILE A 561 19.72 -2.60 0.97
N HIS A 562 18.44 -2.26 0.73
CA HIS A 562 17.75 -2.60 -0.51
C HIS A 562 18.46 -2.05 -1.74
N ARG A 563 18.81 -0.75 -1.75
CA ARG A 563 19.51 -0.12 -2.88
C ARG A 563 20.88 -0.74 -3.15
N LEU A 564 21.65 -1.07 -2.11
CA LEU A 564 22.95 -1.73 -2.27
C LEU A 564 22.80 -3.17 -2.79
N THR A 565 21.81 -3.91 -2.28
CA THR A 565 21.47 -5.25 -2.77
C THR A 565 21.15 -5.20 -4.27
N ILE A 566 20.32 -4.24 -4.68
CA ILE A 566 20.00 -4.02 -6.11
C ILE A 566 21.24 -3.62 -6.91
N GLY A 567 22.05 -2.68 -6.40
CA GLY A 567 23.25 -2.20 -7.08
C GLY A 567 24.26 -3.31 -7.37
N LYS A 568 24.47 -4.21 -6.40
CA LYS A 568 25.34 -5.38 -6.56
C LYS A 568 24.78 -6.35 -7.59
N LEU A 569 23.49 -6.68 -7.51
CA LEU A 569 22.81 -7.53 -8.49
C LEU A 569 22.90 -6.95 -9.92
N ARG A 570 22.88 -5.63 -10.08
CA ARG A 570 23.11 -4.97 -11.37
C ARG A 570 24.55 -5.13 -11.87
N ALA A 571 25.53 -4.93 -10.99
CA ALA A 571 26.95 -5.02 -11.34
C ALA A 571 27.40 -6.45 -11.71
N GLU A 572 26.80 -7.48 -11.12
CA GLU A 572 27.09 -8.90 -11.45
C GLU A 572 26.60 -9.32 -12.84
N ILE A 573 25.71 -8.53 -13.46
CA ILE A 573 25.02 -8.84 -14.72
C ILE A 573 25.48 -7.91 -15.86
N GLU A 574 26.23 -6.84 -15.57
CA GLU A 574 26.84 -5.99 -16.59
C GLU A 574 27.97 -6.72 -17.33
N PRO A 575 27.97 -6.76 -18.67
CA PRO A 575 28.91 -7.53 -19.48
C PRO A 575 30.34 -6.98 -19.55
#